data_AF-A0A6J6E307-F1
#
_entry.id   AF-A0A6J6E307-F1
#
_cell.length_a   1.000
_cell.length_b   1.000
_cell.length_c   1.000
_cell.angle_alpha   90.00
_cell.angle_beta   90.00
_cell.angle_gamma   90.00
#
_symmetry.space_group_name_H-M   'P 1'
#
loop_
_entity.id
_entity.type
_entity.pdbx_description
1 polymer ?
#
loop_
_entity_poly.entity_id
_entity_poly.type
_entity_poly.pdbx_seq_one_letter_code
_entity_poly.pdbx_strand_id
1 'polypeptide(L)' 'MQHTDACNDCVVSFICSREPGDAVVVDLNEYRALEMLAESGLVPELRHRGRPGSPQRRHRTG' A
#
# COMPACT_ATOMS: atom_id res chain seq x y z
N MET A 1 14.96 -16.79 1.44
CA MET A 1 13.52 -16.84 1.78
C MET A 1 12.68 -16.24 0.65
N GLN A 2 12.84 -16.76 -0.58
CA GLN A 2 12.04 -16.33 -1.73
C GLN A 2 11.32 -17.58 -2.25
N HIS A 3 10.09 -17.43 -2.75
CA HIS A 3 9.24 -18.53 -3.26
C HIS A 3 8.62 -19.46 -2.20
N THR A 4 8.28 -18.94 -1.02
CA THR A 4 7.38 -19.66 -0.08
C THR A 4 5.93 -19.25 -0.32
N ASP A 5 4.96 -20.00 0.20
CA ASP A 5 3.54 -19.67 0.07
C ASP A 5 3.19 -18.28 0.65
N ALA A 6 3.91 -17.84 1.68
CA ALA A 6 3.80 -16.49 2.24
C ALA A 6 4.20 -15.38 1.25
N CYS A 7 5.05 -15.68 0.25
CA CYS A 7 5.41 -14.73 -0.80
C CYS A 7 4.30 -14.56 -1.86
N ASN A 8 3.43 -15.57 -2.05
CA ASN A 8 2.33 -15.52 -3.02
C ASN A 8 1.19 -14.59 -2.57
N ASP A 9 1.09 -14.32 -1.26
CA ASP A 9 0.18 -13.33 -0.66
C ASP A 9 0.92 -12.07 -0.18
N CYS A 10 2.15 -11.85 -0.67
CA CYS A 10 2.95 -10.72 -0.22
C CYS A 10 2.55 -9.44 -0.97
N VAL A 11 2.27 -8.38 -0.21
CA VAL A 11 2.00 -7.03 -0.71
C VAL A 11 3.08 -6.54 -1.70
N VAL A 12 4.33 -7.03 -1.58
CA VAL A 12 5.44 -6.69 -2.48
C VAL A 12 5.22 -7.23 -3.90
N SER A 13 4.74 -8.47 -4.03
CA SER A 13 4.42 -9.06 -5.34
C SER A 13 3.32 -8.25 -6.02
N PHE A 14 2.27 -7.89 -5.29
CA PHE A 14 1.18 -7.05 -5.79
C PHE A 14 1.67 -5.66 -6.24
N ILE A 15 2.55 -5.03 -5.45
CA ILE A 15 3.12 -3.70 -5.75
C ILE A 15 4.10 -3.73 -6.92
N CYS A 16 4.82 -4.83 -7.13
CA CYS A 16 5.86 -4.93 -8.18
C CYS A 16 5.34 -5.45 -9.51
N SER A 17 4.20 -6.14 -9.55
CA SER A 17 3.59 -6.64 -10.79
C SER A 17 2.75 -5.61 -11.55
N ARG A 18 2.56 -4.41 -11.01
CA ARG A 18 1.77 -3.33 -11.61
C ARG A 18 2.58 -2.46 -12.58
N GLU A 19 1.90 -1.80 -13.52
CA GLU A 19 2.57 -0.84 -14.39
C GLU A 19 2.91 0.44 -13.60
N PRO A 20 4.04 1.11 -13.91
CA PRO A 20 4.38 2.38 -13.29
C PRO A 20 3.28 3.42 -13.51
N GLY A 21 2.65 3.87 -12.42
CA GLY A 21 1.55 4.84 -12.46
C GLY A 21 0.21 4.28 -11.96
N ASP A 22 0.09 2.97 -11.82
CA ASP A 22 -1.11 2.34 -11.28
C ASP A 22 -1.29 2.67 -9.79
N ALA A 23 -2.48 3.14 -9.42
CA ALA A 23 -2.84 3.40 -8.04
C ALA A 23 -3.15 2.09 -7.31
N VAL A 24 -2.60 1.93 -6.10
CA VAL A 24 -3.00 0.87 -5.17
C VAL A 24 -4.06 1.44 -4.25
N VAL A 25 -5.25 0.86 -4.26
CA VAL A 25 -6.35 1.21 -3.35
C VAL A 25 -6.29 0.25 -2.17
N VAL A 26 -6.27 0.82 -0.97
CA VAL A 26 -6.35 0.07 0.29
C VAL A 26 -7.51 0.58 1.12
N ASP A 27 -8.17 -0.31 1.85
CA ASP A 27 -9.14 0.07 2.86
C ASP A 27 -8.47 0.57 4.15
N LEU A 28 -9.29 0.99 5.12
CA LEU A 28 -8.80 1.55 6.38
C LEU A 28 -8.11 0.52 7.28
N ASN A 29 -8.58 -0.73 7.29
CA ASN A 29 -7.97 -1.80 8.07
C ASN A 29 -6.63 -2.22 7.45
N GLU A 30 -6.58 -2.33 6.12
CA GLU A 30 -5.34 -2.58 5.39
C GLU A 30 -4.33 -1.47 5.64
N TYR A 31 -4.75 -0.20 5.60
CA TYR A 31 -3.90 0.94 5.94
C TYR A 31 -3.33 0.84 7.36
N ARG A 32 -4.16 0.49 8.35
CA ARG A 32 -3.71 0.32 9.75
C ARG A 32 -2.72 -0.83 9.91
N ALA A 33 -2.92 -1.94 9.19
CA ALA A 33 -1.96 -3.04 9.18
C ALA A 33 -0.61 -2.59 8.62
N LEU A 34 -0.60 -1.82 7.53
CA LEU A 34 0.62 -1.24 6.96
C LEU A 34 1.31 -0.27 7.94
N GLU A 35 0.55 0.53 8.69
CA GLU A 35 1.08 1.42 9.72
C GLU A 35 1.76 0.64 10.85
N MET A 36 1.12 -0.40 11.39
CA MET A 36 1.71 -1.29 12.41
C MET A 36 3.00 -1.97 11.92
N LEU A 37 3.01 -2.42 10.66
CA LEU A 37 4.21 -3.03 10.08
C LEU A 37 5.34 -2.00 9.92
N ALA A 38 5.02 -0.76 9.54
CA ALA A 38 6.01 0.31 9.41
C ALA A 38 6.62 0.68 10.77
N GLU A 39 5.81 0.78 11.82
CA GLU A 39 6.27 1.01 13.20
C GLU A 39 7.24 -0.08 13.68
N SER A 40 7.03 -1.32 13.25
CA SER A 40 7.92 -2.45 13.55
C SER A 40 9.15 -2.55 12.64
N GLY A 41 9.29 -1.68 11.64
CA GLY A 41 10.39 -1.69 10.67
C GLY A 41 10.31 -2.81 9.62
N LEU A 42 9.17 -3.50 9.52
CA LEU A 42 8.97 -4.62 8.59
C LEU A 42 8.64 -4.16 7.16
N VAL A 43 8.15 -2.92 6.99
CA VAL A 43 7.91 -2.31 5.69
C VAL A 43 8.40 -0.86 5.66
N PRO A 44 8.69 -0.28 4.48
CA PRO A 44 8.99 1.14 4.36
C PRO A 44 7.79 2.00 4.78
N GLU A 45 8.06 3.11 5.47
CA GLU A 45 7.05 4.13 5.75
C GLU A 45 6.46 4.75 4.47
N LEU A 46 5.23 5.29 4.57
CA LEU A 46 4.56 5.97 3.47
C LEU A 46 5.34 7.24 3.05
N ARG A 47 6.04 7.14 1.92
CA ARG A 47 6.87 8.23 1.38
C ARG A 47 6.05 9.31 0.67
N HIS A 48 4.86 8.96 0.18
CA HIS A 48 3.97 9.87 -0.51
C HIS A 48 2.93 10.44 0.45
N ARG A 49 3.31 11.47 1.19
CA ARG A 49 2.33 12.27 1.94
C ARG A 49 1.57 13.14 0.95
N GLY A 50 0.25 13.05 0.98
CA GLY A 50 -0.61 13.91 0.16
C GLY A 50 -0.19 15.36 0.32
N ARG A 51 -0.08 16.10 -0.79
CA ARG A 51 0.30 17.51 -0.71
C ARG A 51 -0.73 18.23 0.18
N PRO A 52 -0.32 18.95 1.24
CA PRO A 52 -1.26 19.73 2.02
C PRO A 52 -2.07 20.63 1.08
N GLY A 53 -3.40 20.46 1.07
CA GLY A 53 -4.32 21.20 0.21
C GLY A 53 -4.65 20.57 -1.16
N SER A 54 -4.14 19.38 -1.51
CA SER A 54 -4.60 18.68 -2.72
C SER A 54 -6.05 18.18 -2.54
N PRO A 55 -6.98 18.44 -3.48
CA PRO A 55 -8.33 17.92 -3.37
C PRO A 55 -8.30 16.40 -3.39
N GLN A 56 -8.72 15.78 -2.27
CA GLN A 56 -8.79 14.34 -2.18
C GLN A 56 -9.85 13.85 -3.18
N ARG A 57 -9.40 13.12 -4.20
CA ARG A 57 -10.27 12.57 -5.25
C ARG A 57 -11.16 11.52 -4.60
N ARG A 58 -12.31 11.95 -4.08
CA ARG A 58 -13.32 11.05 -3.51
C ARG A 58 -13.80 10.16 -4.65
N HIS A 59 -13.49 8.87 -4.59
CA HIS A 59 -14.14 7.87 -5.43
C HIS A 59 -15.63 7.91 -5.08
N ARG A 60 -16.44 8.50 -5.95
CA ARG A 60 -17.89 8.31 -5.94
C ARG A 60 -18.13 6.90 -6.43
N THR A 61 -18.32 5.96 -5.50
CA THR A 61 -19.06 4.73 -5.78
C THR A 61 -20.50 5.13 -6.05
N GLY A 62 -20.95 4.88 -7.28
CA GLY A 62 -22.35 4.94 -7.69
C GLY A 62 -23.00 3.57 -7.59
#